data_AF-E7BCU4-F1
#
_entry.id   AF-E7BCU4-F1
#
_cell.length_a   1.000
_cell.length_b   1.000
_cell.length_c   1.000
_cell.angle_alpha   90.00
_cell.angle_beta   90.00
_cell.angle_gamma   90.00
#
_symmetry.space_group_name_H-M   'P 1'
#
loop_
_entity.id
_entity.type
_entity.pdbx_description
1 polymer ?
#
loop_
_entity_poly.entity_id
_entity_poly.type
_entity_poly.pdbx_seq_one_letter_code
_entity_poly.pdbx_strand_id
1 'polypeptide(L)' 'GKGVTCVYVAIGQKQSTIANVVRKLEEHGAMDHTIVVAAGAADPAPMQFLAAYSGCTMGEYFRDRGENSL' A
#
# COMPACT_ATOMS: atom_id res chain seq x y z
N GLY A 1 -2.66 7.55 13.87
CA GLY A 1 -2.62 6.21 14.44
C GLY A 1 -1.19 5.80 14.67
N LYS A 2 -0.61 6.08 15.84
CA LYS A 2 0.71 5.57 16.20
C LYS A 2 0.51 4.15 16.76
N GLY A 3 0.65 3.12 15.93
CA GLY A 3 0.48 1.72 16.34
C GLY A 3 -0.22 0.81 15.34
N VAL A 4 -0.52 1.30 14.13
CA VAL A 4 -1.01 0.49 13.01
C VAL A 4 -0.17 0.83 11.79
N THR A 5 0.39 -0.19 11.14
CA THR A 5 1.02 -0.01 9.83
C THR A 5 -0.04 -0.19 8.75
N CYS A 6 -0.18 0.79 7.87
CA CYS A 6 -1.14 0.75 6.76
C CYS A 6 -0.48 0.15 5.51
N VAL A 7 -1.19 -0.67 4.74
CA VAL A 7 -0.76 -1.18 3.43
C VAL A 7 -1.78 -0.75 2.38
N TYR A 8 -1.43 0.28 1.60
CA TYR A 8 -2.25 0.77 0.50
C TYR A 8 -1.88 0.07 -0.81
N VAL A 9 -2.75 -0.82 -1.30
CA VAL A 9 -2.56 -1.52 -2.57
C VAL A 9 -3.33 -0.80 -3.69
N ALA A 10 -2.61 -0.15 -4.59
CA ALA A 10 -3.17 0.51 -5.76
C ALA A 10 -3.18 -0.43 -6.96
N ILE A 11 -4.37 -0.93 -7.32
CA ILE A 11 -4.57 -1.88 -8.43
C ILE A 11 -5.33 -1.18 -9.57
N GLY A 12 -4.74 -1.14 -10.76
CA GLY A 12 -5.38 -0.60 -11.97
C GLY A 12 -5.60 0.92 -11.94
N GLN A 13 -5.02 1.63 -10.97
CA GLN A 13 -5.18 3.07 -10.85
C GLN A 13 -4.21 3.83 -11.78
N LYS A 14 -4.58 5.05 -12.18
CA LYS A 14 -3.66 5.93 -12.91
C LYS A 14 -2.45 6.28 -12.04
N GLN A 15 -1.26 6.29 -12.63
CA GLN A 15 -0.02 6.62 -11.91
C GLN A 15 -0.09 7.99 -11.21
N SER A 16 -0.72 8.98 -11.84
CA SER A 16 -0.92 10.31 -11.25
C SER A 16 -1.84 10.31 -10.03
N THR A 17 -2.84 9.43 -9.99
CA THR A 17 -3.70 9.25 -8.82
C THR A 17 -2.90 8.67 -7.65
N ILE A 18 -2.08 7.65 -7.91
CA ILE A 18 -1.21 7.03 -6.89
C ILE A 18 -0.21 8.05 -6.35
N ALA A 19 0.45 8.80 -7.23
CA ALA A 19 1.38 9.86 -6.83
C ALA A 19 0.72 10.95 -5.96
N ASN A 20 -0.53 11.32 -6.26
CA ASN A 20 -1.28 12.26 -5.42
C ASN A 20 -1.63 11.68 -4.03
N VAL A 21 -1.87 10.37 -3.93
CA VAL A 21 -2.07 9.70 -2.63
C VAL A 21 -0.78 9.71 -1.83
N VAL A 22 0.35 9.30 -2.43
CA VAL A 22 1.67 9.31 -1.78
C VAL A 22 2.01 10.71 -1.27
N ARG A 23 1.86 11.75 -2.12
CA ARG A 23 2.12 13.13 -1.72
C ARG A 23 1.26 13.56 -0.52
N LYS A 24 -0.02 13.22 -0.51
CA LYS A 24 -0.90 13.52 0.64
C LYS A 24 -0.46 12.80 1.91
N LEU A 25 -0.02 11.54 1.80
CA LEU A 25 0.51 10.80 2.94
C LEU A 25 1.78 11.45 3.48
N GLU A 26 2.68 11.92 2.62
CA GLU A 26 3.89 12.67 3.01
C GLU A 26 3.54 14.01 3.68
N GLU A 27 2.65 14.81 3.07
CA GLU A 27 2.19 16.11 3.60
C GLU A 27 1.62 16.01 5.03
N HIS A 28 1.01 14.87 5.38
CA HIS A 28 0.40 14.64 6.68
C HIS A 28 1.27 13.75 7.61
N GLY A 29 2.50 13.41 7.20
CA GLY A 29 3.40 12.55 7.98
C GLY A 29 2.89 11.11 8.15
N ALA A 30 1.99 10.66 7.27
CA ALA A 30 1.42 9.32 7.30
C ALA A 30 2.24 8.27 6.54
N MET A 31 3.14 8.71 5.66
CA MET A 31 3.99 7.81 4.88
C MET A 31 4.96 7.01 5.77
N ASP A 32 5.37 7.55 6.93
CA ASP A 32 6.23 6.87 7.92
C ASP A 32 5.65 5.56 8.46
N HIS A 33 4.33 5.37 8.37
CA HIS A 33 3.62 4.17 8.80
C HIS A 33 2.74 3.57 7.70
N THR A 34 3.01 3.89 6.44
CA THR A 34 2.25 3.36 5.30
C THR A 34 3.17 2.72 4.28
N ILE A 35 2.83 1.52 3.82
CA ILE A 35 3.44 0.87 2.67
C ILE A 35 2.50 1.07 1.47
N VAL A 36 3.04 1.48 0.32
CA VAL A 36 2.27 1.61 -0.93
C VAL A 36 2.72 0.56 -1.92
N VAL A 37 1.82 -0.35 -2.29
CA VAL A 37 2.03 -1.33 -3.38
C VAL A 37 1.37 -0.77 -4.63
N ALA A 38 2.17 -0.47 -5.66
CA ALA A 38 1.66 0.10 -6.92
C ALA A 38 1.69 -0.95 -8.04
N ALA A 39 0.49 -1.29 -8.54
CA ALA A 39 0.28 -1.98 -9.79
C ALA A 39 -0.74 -1.16 -10.60
N GLY A 40 -0.24 -0.14 -11.29
CA GLY A 40 -1.03 0.86 -12.00
C GLY A 40 -1.72 0.32 -13.26
N ALA A 41 -2.55 1.16 -13.86
CA ALA A 41 -3.35 0.83 -15.06
C ALA A 41 -2.51 0.38 -16.27
N ALA A 42 -1.25 0.82 -16.35
CA ALA A 42 -0.31 0.49 -17.42
C ALA A 42 0.47 -0.81 -17.15
N ASP A 43 0.41 -1.34 -15.93
CA ASP A 43 1.13 -2.57 -15.56
C ASP A 43 0.39 -3.82 -16.07
N PRO A 44 1.12 -4.92 -16.34
CA PRO A 44 0.51 -6.16 -16.82
C PRO A 44 -0.59 -6.69 -15.88
N ALA A 45 -1.65 -7.26 -16.46
CA ALA A 45 -2.75 -7.85 -15.70
C ALA A 45 -2.32 -8.87 -14.62
N PRO A 46 -1.31 -9.74 -14.84
CA PRO A 46 -0.81 -10.63 -13.79
C PRO A 46 -0.23 -9.89 -12.58
N MET A 47 0.40 -8.73 -12.79
CA MET A 47 0.94 -7.92 -11.70
C MET A 47 -0.19 -7.28 -10.88
N GLN A 48 -1.21 -6.76 -11.55
CA GLN A 48 -2.41 -6.21 -10.89
C GLN A 48 -3.13 -7.29 -10.07
N PHE A 49 -3.23 -8.51 -10.59
CA PHE A 49 -3.78 -9.66 -9.87
C PHE A 49 -2.95 -10.01 -8.62
N LEU A 50 -1.63 -10.07 -8.74
CA LEU A 50 -0.74 -10.44 -7.64
C LEU A 50 -0.61 -9.34 -6.57
N ALA A 51 -0.79 -8.07 -6.93
CA ALA A 51 -0.58 -6.94 -6.02
C ALA A 51 -1.38 -7.03 -4.72
N ALA A 52 -2.62 -7.54 -4.77
CA ALA A 52 -3.44 -7.75 -3.57
C ALA A 52 -2.81 -8.74 -2.59
N TYR A 53 -2.26 -9.86 -3.11
CA TYR A 53 -1.60 -10.87 -2.30
C TYR A 53 -0.28 -10.36 -1.74
N SER A 54 0.50 -9.64 -2.55
CA SER A 54 1.73 -8.98 -2.08
C SER A 54 1.45 -8.02 -0.92
N GLY A 55 0.39 -7.21 -1.02
CA GLY A 55 -0.02 -6.32 0.07
C GLY A 55 -0.50 -7.06 1.32
N CYS A 56 -1.27 -8.15 1.14
CA CYS A 56 -1.68 -9.01 2.25
C CYS A 56 -0.44 -9.55 2.99
N THR A 57 0.52 -10.14 2.28
CA THR A 57 1.75 -10.69 2.87
C THR A 57 2.57 -9.64 3.62
N MET A 58 2.61 -8.39 3.12
CA MET A 58 3.23 -7.28 3.84
C MET A 58 2.52 -6.97 5.15
N GLY A 59 1.18 -7.05 5.19
CA GLY A 59 0.40 -6.91 6.42
C GLY A 59 0.55 -8.09 7.39
N GLU A 60 0.68 -9.31 6.86
CA GLU A 60 0.91 -10.52 7.66
C GLU A 60 2.20 -10.45 8.47
N TYR A 61 3.25 -9.81 7.94
CA TYR A 61 4.49 -9.56 8.69
C TYR A 61 4.22 -8.88 10.03
N PHE A 62 3.38 -7.84 10.07
CA PHE A 62 3.05 -7.13 11.30
C PHE A 62 2.11 -7.95 12.18
N ARG A 63 1.07 -8.57 11.57
CA ARG A 63 0.12 -9.44 12.29
C ARG A 63 0.84 -10.56 13.06
N ASP A 64 1.75 -11.25 12.40
CA ASP A 64 2.44 -12.43 12.94
C ASP A 64 3.44 -12.07 14.06
N ARG A 65 3.75 -10.77 14.21
CA ARG A 65 4.57 -10.20 15.29
C ARG A 65 3.75 -9.63 16.44
N GLY A 66 2.43 -9.80 16.42
CA GLY A 66 1.51 -9.23 17.41
C GLY A 66 1.27 -7.73 17.24
N GLU A 67 1.65 -7.17 16.08
CA GLU A 67 1.40 -5.78 15.72
C GLU A 67 0.09 -5.68 14.90
N ASN A 68 -0.47 -4.47 14.76
CA ASN A 68 -1.68 -4.25 13.98
C ASN A 68 -1.33 -3.75 12.58
N SER A 69 -2.02 -4.28 11.56
CA SER A 69 -1.94 -3.80 10.19
C SER A 69 -3.32 -3.46 9.64
N LEU A 70 -3.39 -2.44 8.77
CA LEU A 70 -4.59 -2.04 8.03
C LEU A 70 -4.38 -2.17 6.53
#